data_AF-A0A2S7XU73-F1
#
_entry.id   AF-A0A2S7XU73-F1
#
_cell.length_a   1.000
_cell.length_b   1.000
_cell.length_c   1.000
_cell.angle_alpha   90.00
_cell.angle_beta   90.00
_cell.angle_gamma   90.00
#
_symmetry.space_group_name_H-M   'P 1'
#
loop_
_entity.id
_entity.type
_entity.pdbx_description
1 polymer ?
#
loop_
_entity_poly.entity_id
_entity_poly.type
_entity_poly.pdbx_seq_one_letter_code
_entity_poly.pdbx_strand_id
1 'polypeptide(L)'
;MRQLNLLSYNVQAGIHSRQYSDYFTNSWKHLLPHPEQLVNLTRIAQLLRQFDLVGLQEVDAGSLRSAYIDQVQYLARHGAFPYWYRQINRNLGPFAQHSN
;
A
#
# COMPACT_ATOMS: atom_id res chain seq x y z
N MET A 1 18.56 -17.10 24.17
CA MET A 1 18.66 -16.04 23.14
C MET A 1 17.26 -15.79 22.59
N ARG A 2 16.84 -14.54 22.43
CA ARG A 2 15.52 -14.22 21.86
C ARG A 2 15.63 -14.24 20.33
N GLN A 3 14.80 -15.03 19.67
CA GLN A 3 14.74 -15.11 18.21
C GLN A 3 13.92 -13.92 17.68
N LEU A 4 14.38 -13.31 16.59
CA LEU A 4 13.69 -12.22 15.89
C LEU A 4 13.28 -12.71 14.50
N ASN A 5 12.01 -12.57 14.16
CA ASN A 5 11.46 -12.93 12.85
C ASN A 5 11.38 -11.68 11.97
N LEU A 6 12.06 -11.72 10.82
CA LEU A 6 12.15 -10.61 9.89
C LEU A 6 11.49 -10.98 8.55
N LEU A 7 10.81 -10.03 7.93
CA LEU A 7 10.27 -10.17 6.58
C LEU A 7 10.69 -8.99 5.71
N SER A 8 11.06 -9.27 4.46
CA SER A 8 11.13 -8.28 3.39
C SER A 8 10.13 -8.68 2.31
N TYR A 9 9.21 -7.77 1.97
CA TYR A 9 8.11 -8.07 1.05
C TYR A 9 7.87 -6.95 0.05
N ASN A 10 7.77 -7.31 -1.23
CA ASN A 10 7.38 -6.40 -2.29
C ASN A 10 5.85 -6.46 -2.49
N VAL A 11 5.19 -5.32 -2.29
CA VAL A 11 3.72 -5.21 -2.31
C VAL A 11 3.15 -5.17 -3.74
N GLN A 12 3.93 -4.76 -4.73
CA GLN A 12 3.49 -4.62 -6.13
C GLN A 12 3.04 -5.94 -6.76
N ALA A 13 3.59 -7.07 -6.31
CA ALA A 13 3.25 -8.40 -6.83
C ALA A 13 1.79 -8.84 -6.53
N GLY A 14 1.07 -8.13 -5.65
CA GLY A 14 -0.32 -8.45 -5.30
C GLY A 14 -1.36 -7.42 -5.76
N ILE A 15 -0.97 -6.17 -6.04
CA ILE A 15 -1.90 -5.03 -6.17
C ILE A 15 -2.00 -4.55 -7.63
N HIS A 16 -2.02 -5.46 -8.62
CA HIS A 16 -2.14 -5.07 -10.03
C HIS A 16 -3.39 -4.20 -10.30
N SER A 17 -3.15 -2.95 -10.70
CA SER A 17 -4.14 -1.94 -11.08
C SER A 17 -4.68 -2.17 -12.49
N ARG A 18 -6.00 -2.14 -12.70
CA ARG A 18 -6.61 -2.00 -14.04
C ARG A 18 -7.39 -0.68 -14.19
N GLN A 19 -6.94 0.07 -15.21
CA GLN A 19 -7.61 1.04 -16.10
C GLN A 19 -8.14 2.40 -15.60
N TYR A 20 -7.91 3.39 -16.48
CA TYR A 20 -7.84 4.83 -16.25
C TYR A 20 -9.01 5.60 -16.93
N SER A 21 -10.13 4.93 -17.25
CA SER A 21 -11.14 5.48 -18.17
C SER A 21 -12.32 6.25 -17.56
N ASP A 22 -12.53 6.23 -16.24
CA ASP A 22 -13.82 6.70 -15.69
C ASP A 22 -13.79 8.11 -15.08
N TYR A 23 -12.75 8.89 -15.36
CA TYR A 23 -12.43 10.08 -14.56
C TYR A 23 -13.29 11.34 -14.79
N PHE A 24 -14.31 11.35 -15.65
CA PHE A 24 -14.96 12.63 -16.02
C PHE A 24 -16.48 12.75 -15.91
N THR A 25 -17.22 11.76 -15.40
CA THR A 25 -18.65 11.98 -15.12
C THR A 25 -19.09 11.37 -13.78
N ASN A 26 -19.53 12.21 -12.82
CA ASN A 26 -20.20 11.87 -11.53
C ASN A 26 -19.33 11.78 -10.23
N SER A 27 -18.38 12.72 -10.07
CA SER A 27 -17.22 12.75 -9.14
C SER A 27 -17.39 12.68 -7.60
N TRP A 28 -18.48 12.20 -7.00
CA TRP A 28 -18.55 12.03 -5.52
C TRP A 28 -19.03 10.66 -5.04
N LYS A 29 -19.51 9.78 -5.91
CA LYS A 29 -19.93 8.42 -5.53
C LYS A 29 -18.85 7.34 -5.76
N HIS A 30 -17.69 7.71 -6.32
CA HIS A 30 -16.58 6.82 -6.69
C HIS A 30 -15.29 7.00 -5.88
N LEU A 31 -15.37 7.64 -4.71
CA LEU A 31 -14.27 7.66 -3.72
C LEU A 31 -14.22 6.38 -2.85
N LEU A 32 -14.90 5.30 -3.28
CA LEU A 32 -14.84 4.01 -2.61
C LEU A 32 -13.64 3.23 -3.18
N PRO A 33 -12.59 2.98 -2.38
CA PRO A 33 -11.51 2.08 -2.79
C PRO A 33 -12.10 0.74 -3.21
N HIS A 34 -11.63 0.19 -4.33
CA HIS A 34 -12.14 -1.08 -4.84
C HIS A 34 -12.00 -2.14 -3.73
N PRO A 35 -13.08 -2.82 -3.30
CA PRO A 35 -13.05 -3.70 -2.13
C PRO A 35 -11.99 -4.80 -2.24
N GLU A 36 -11.68 -5.24 -3.46
CA GLU A 36 -10.63 -6.23 -3.73
C GLU A 36 -9.22 -5.76 -3.34
N GLN A 37 -8.90 -4.48 -3.54
CA GLN A 37 -7.61 -3.90 -3.14
C GLN A 37 -7.47 -3.87 -1.62
N LEU A 38 -8.54 -3.47 -0.92
CA LEU A 38 -8.60 -3.50 0.54
C LEU A 38 -8.54 -4.93 1.09
N VAL A 39 -9.23 -5.88 0.46
CA VAL A 39 -9.17 -7.30 0.81
C VAL A 39 -7.74 -7.81 0.67
N ASN A 40 -7.04 -7.44 -0.41
CA ASN A 40 -5.65 -7.87 -0.58
C ASN A 40 -4.70 -7.24 0.44
N LEU A 41 -4.82 -5.93 0.69
CA LEU A 41 -4.06 -5.25 1.74
C LEU A 41 -4.33 -5.86 3.12
N THR A 42 -5.57 -6.26 3.40
CA THR A 42 -5.92 -6.95 4.64
C THR A 42 -5.22 -8.31 4.75
N ARG A 43 -5.18 -9.09 3.66
CA ARG A 43 -4.46 -10.38 3.61
C ARG A 43 -2.96 -10.19 3.83
N ILE A 44 -2.36 -9.18 3.19
CA ILE A 44 -0.96 -8.83 3.41
C ILE A 44 -0.75 -8.49 4.88
N ALA A 45 -1.58 -7.61 5.47
CA ALA A 45 -1.47 -7.24 6.89
C ALA A 45 -1.54 -8.47 7.83
N GLN A 46 -2.42 -9.43 7.56
CA GLN A 46 -2.51 -10.68 8.32
C GLN A 46 -1.23 -11.53 8.20
N LEU A 47 -0.60 -11.57 7.03
CA LEU A 47 0.69 -12.23 6.83
C LEU A 47 1.80 -11.51 7.61
N LEU A 48 1.82 -10.18 7.61
CA LEU A 48 2.84 -9.39 8.31
C LEU A 48 2.84 -9.61 9.83
N ARG A 49 1.67 -9.89 10.44
CA ARG A 49 1.52 -10.11 11.90
C ARG A 49 2.41 -11.21 12.49
N GLN A 50 2.97 -12.08 11.65
CA GLN A 50 3.80 -13.21 12.06
C GLN A 50 5.27 -12.81 12.30
N PHE A 51 5.63 -11.56 12.00
CA PHE A 51 7.01 -11.06 12.02
C PHE A 51 7.16 -9.89 13.00
N ASP A 52 8.33 -9.79 13.63
CA ASP A 52 8.67 -8.71 14.56
C ASP A 52 9.06 -7.42 13.82
N LEU A 53 9.66 -7.55 12.64
CA LEU A 53 10.06 -6.44 11.78
C LEU A 53 9.80 -6.76 10.32
N VAL A 54 9.21 -5.80 9.61
CA VAL A 54 8.85 -5.94 8.20
C VAL A 54 9.43 -4.78 7.40
N GLY A 55 10.20 -5.10 6.36
CA GLY A 55 10.56 -4.18 5.29
C GLY A 55 9.59 -4.33 4.12
N LEU A 56 8.97 -3.22 3.71
CA LEU A 56 8.04 -3.18 2.57
C LEU A 56 8.65 -2.40 1.39
N GLN A 57 8.54 -2.94 0.17
CA GLN A 57 8.91 -2.26 -1.06
C GLN A 57 7.70 -2.00 -1.96
N GLU A 58 7.82 -0.99 -2.83
CA GLU A 58 6.81 -0.61 -3.84
C GLU A 58 5.42 -0.32 -3.25
N VAL A 59 5.41 0.16 -2.00
CA VAL A 59 4.19 0.54 -1.27
C VAL A 59 3.71 1.91 -1.73
N ASP A 60 2.42 2.04 -2.01
CA ASP A 60 1.83 3.32 -2.38
C ASP A 60 1.57 4.19 -1.12
N ALA A 61 2.09 5.41 -1.13
CA ALA A 61 2.07 6.35 0.00
C ALA A 61 0.83 7.27 0.03
N GLY A 62 -0.23 6.95 -0.72
CA GLY A 62 -1.42 7.80 -0.87
C GLY A 62 -1.40 8.60 -2.18
N SER A 63 -0.91 8.02 -3.26
CA SER A 63 -1.01 8.57 -4.60
C SER A 63 -2.47 8.60 -5.09
N LEU A 64 -2.72 9.35 -6.17
CA LEU A 64 -3.99 9.29 -6.91
C LEU A 64 -4.38 7.85 -7.29
N ARG A 65 -3.42 6.94 -7.42
CA ARG A 65 -3.64 5.52 -7.77
C ARG A 65 -4.15 4.66 -6.60
N SER A 66 -3.99 5.13 -5.36
CA SER A 66 -4.45 4.45 -4.15
C SER A 66 -5.65 5.15 -3.49
N ALA A 67 -6.31 6.06 -4.21
CA ALA A 67 -7.37 6.90 -3.65
C ALA A 67 -6.94 7.62 -2.36
N TYR A 68 -5.66 8.04 -2.30
CA TYR A 68 -5.04 8.68 -1.14
C TYR A 68 -4.90 7.78 0.11
N ILE A 69 -5.02 6.45 -0.02
CA ILE A 69 -4.77 5.52 1.07
C ILE A 69 -3.26 5.34 1.27
N ASP A 70 -2.77 5.72 2.44
CA ASP A 70 -1.43 5.35 2.88
C ASP A 70 -1.38 3.85 3.21
N GLN A 71 -0.87 3.06 2.27
CA GLN A 71 -0.79 1.61 2.42
C GLN A 71 0.16 1.20 3.55
N VAL A 72 1.23 1.95 3.82
CA VAL A 72 2.15 1.66 4.93
C VAL A 72 1.43 1.82 6.25
N GLN A 73 0.69 2.92 6.43
CA GLN A 73 -0.12 3.14 7.62
C GLN A 73 -1.23 2.08 7.75
N TYR A 74 -1.89 1.73 6.65
CA TYR A 74 -2.93 0.70 6.65
C TYR A 74 -2.38 -0.65 7.12
N LEU A 75 -1.27 -1.09 6.52
CA LEU A 75 -0.60 -2.35 6.86
C LEU A 75 -0.06 -2.34 8.28
N ALA A 76 0.49 -1.22 8.77
CA ALA A 76 0.95 -1.09 10.14
C ALA A 76 -0.19 -1.25 11.14
N ARG A 77 -1.31 -0.54 10.93
CA ARG A 77 -2.49 -0.60 11.80
C ARG A 77 -3.11 -2.00 11.83
N HIS A 78 -3.33 -2.60 10.66
CA HIS A 78 -3.95 -3.94 10.57
C HIS A 78 -2.97 -5.08 10.90
N GLY A 79 -1.68 -4.83 10.76
CA GLY A 79 -0.58 -5.73 11.14
C GLY A 79 -0.18 -5.64 12.61
N ALA A 80 -0.83 -4.79 13.40
CA ALA A 80 -0.52 -4.54 14.81
C ALA A 80 0.93 -4.05 15.06
N PHE A 81 1.50 -3.29 14.13
CA PHE A 81 2.80 -2.66 14.30
C PHE A 81 2.63 -1.32 15.04
N PRO A 82 3.19 -1.17 16.26
CA PRO A 82 3.06 0.07 17.04
C PRO A 82 3.86 1.23 16.44
N TYR A 83 4.88 0.92 15.64
CA TYR A 83 5.74 1.88 14.97
C TYR A 83 5.78 1.56 13.48
N TRP A 84 5.73 2.60 12.67
CA TRP A 84 5.96 2.51 11.23
C TRP A 84 6.74 3.72 10.77
N TYR A 85 7.57 3.50 9.76
CA TYR A 85 8.32 4.56 9.10
C TYR A 85 8.15 4.40 7.60
N ARG A 86 8.12 5.53 6.89
CA ARG A 86 7.93 5.57 5.45
C ARG A 86 9.02 6.42 4.83
N GLN A 87 9.82 5.79 3.98
CA GLN A 87 10.75 6.49 3.12
C GLN A 87 10.17 6.58 1.72
N ILE A 88 9.82 7.78 1.29
CA ILE A 88 9.36 8.02 -0.08
C ILE A 88 10.61 8.18 -0.95
N ASN A 89 11.00 7.12 -1.66
CA ASN A 89 12.17 7.17 -2.55
C ASN A 89 11.90 7.89 -3.88
N ARG A 90 10.62 8.18 -4.19
CA ARG A 90 10.21 8.88 -5.40
C ARG A 90 8.96 9.73 -5.13
N ASN A 91 9.14 11.03 -4.85
CA ASN A 91 8.04 12.00 -4.83
C ASN A 91 7.88 12.58 -6.24
N LEU A 92 6.97 11.99 -7.01
CA LEU A 92 6.84 12.28 -8.44
C LEU A 92 5.68 13.21 -8.76
N GLY A 93 5.18 13.93 -7.74
CA GLY A 93 4.07 14.87 -7.90
C GLY A 93 2.87 14.27 -8.63
N PRO A 94 1.97 15.10 -9.17
CA PRO A 94 0.73 14.63 -9.80
C PRO A 94 0.88 14.09 -11.23
N PHE A 95 2.06 14.16 -11.86
CA PHE A 95 2.17 14.14 -13.33
C PHE A 95 3.06 13.07 -13.95
N ALA A 96 3.06 11.87 -13.37
CA ALA A 96 3.75 10.71 -13.90
C ALA A 96 5.27 10.75 -13.75
N GLN A 97 5.83 9.63 -13.33
CA GLN A 97 7.22 9.32 -13.62
C GLN A 97 7.33 7.81 -13.76
N HIS A 98 7.51 7.41 -15.02
CA HIS A 98 8.10 6.14 -15.39
C HIS A 98 9.57 6.36 -15.75
N SER A 99 10.36 5.30 -15.49
CA SER A 99 11.66 4.91 -16.07
C SER A 99 12.87 5.82 -15.80
N ASN A 100 14.07 5.32 -15.48
CA ASN A 100 14.60 3.95 -15.43
C ASN A 100 14.79 3.41 -14.00
#